data_AF-A0A3A4RYN0-F1
#
_entry.id   AF-A0A3A4RYN0-F1
#
_cell.length_a   1.000
_cell.length_b   1.000
_cell.length_c   1.000
_cell.angle_alpha   90.00
_cell.angle_beta   90.00
_cell.angle_gamma   90.00
#
_symmetry.space_group_name_H-M   'P 1'
#
loop_
_entity.id
_entity.type
_entity.pdbx_description
1 polymer ?
#
loop_
_entity_poly.entity_id
_entity_poly.type
_entity_poly.pdbx_seq_one_letter_code
_entity_poly.pdbx_strand_id
1 'polypeptide(L)'
;MSGVCYKGTQSSLIVINSDMSLGRQRFSLAHELYHLYYDEVKKSSVSLILIGEGDETERKADQFASYFLISPSSLYRMVEEIRENANRTHLEVEDIIKLGQFYGISHKAMLYRLRNDGYLDAEEIKNMDISVVETASRLGYDTSLYRPLSESKKEMVLGHYIKSTEQLLENNRISQGKYEELLLDAFRYDIVYGLDEEGELSFD
;
A
#
# COMPACT_ATOMS: atom_id res chain seq x y z
N MET A 1 3.20 -11.78 -9.68
CA MET A 1 4.17 -10.73 -9.36
C MET A 1 3.44 -9.63 -8.62
N SER A 2 3.96 -9.17 -7.49
CA SER A 2 3.33 -8.12 -6.68
C SER A 2 4.04 -6.77 -6.79
N GLY A 3 5.35 -6.80 -7.02
CA GLY A 3 6.18 -5.63 -7.22
C GLY A 3 7.50 -5.99 -7.92
N VAL A 4 8.20 -4.96 -8.37
CA VAL A 4 9.54 -5.04 -8.96
C VAL A 4 10.34 -3.83 -8.48
N CYS A 5 11.57 -4.08 -8.03
CA CYS A 5 12.55 -3.04 -7.77
C CYS A 5 13.64 -3.06 -8.84
N TYR A 6 13.85 -1.91 -9.49
CA TYR A 6 15.00 -1.67 -10.35
C TYR A 6 15.89 -0.59 -9.72
N LYS A 7 17.15 -0.95 -9.48
CA LYS A 7 18.18 -0.07 -8.91
C LYS A 7 19.28 0.21 -9.94
N GLY A 8 19.14 1.31 -10.67
CA GLY A 8 20.12 1.78 -11.64
C GLY A 8 21.14 2.75 -11.04
N THR A 9 22.16 3.11 -11.83
CA THR A 9 23.22 4.05 -11.40
C THR A 9 22.78 5.51 -11.43
N GLN A 10 21.86 5.87 -12.34
CA GLN A 10 21.33 7.23 -12.50
C GLN A 10 19.93 7.40 -11.92
N SER A 11 19.14 6.34 -11.91
CA SER A 11 17.76 6.33 -11.43
C SER A 11 17.40 4.97 -10.86
N SER A 12 16.40 4.97 -9.97
CA SER A 12 15.79 3.75 -9.44
C SER A 12 14.28 3.83 -9.62
N LEU A 13 13.65 2.68 -9.80
CA LEU A 13 12.23 2.55 -10.09
C LEU A 13 11.65 1.42 -9.24
N ILE A 14 10.49 1.69 -8.62
CA ILE A 14 9.66 0.66 -7.99
C ILE A 14 8.37 0.60 -8.80
N VAL A 15 7.98 -0.61 -9.19
CA VAL A 15 6.72 -0.88 -9.91
C VAL A 15 5.86 -1.77 -9.03
N ILE A 16 4.61 -1.36 -8.77
CA ILE A 16 3.65 -2.13 -7.98
C ILE A 16 2.48 -2.55 -8.86
N ASN A 17 2.00 -3.78 -8.67
CA ASN A 17 0.83 -4.27 -9.38
C ASN A 17 -0.46 -3.62 -8.82
N SER A 18 -1.07 -2.73 -9.61
CA SER A 18 -2.30 -2.01 -9.25
C SER A 18 -3.56 -2.89 -9.22
N ASP A 19 -3.52 -4.11 -9.77
CA ASP A 19 -4.61 -5.08 -9.68
C ASP A 19 -4.71 -5.76 -8.30
N MET A 20 -3.77 -5.51 -7.39
CA MET A 20 -3.82 -6.02 -6.03
C MET A 20 -4.68 -5.14 -5.13
N SER A 21 -5.13 -5.65 -3.98
CA SER A 21 -5.79 -4.82 -2.98
C SER A 21 -4.86 -3.72 -2.46
N LEU A 22 -5.43 -2.59 -2.02
CA LEU A 22 -4.66 -1.45 -1.54
C LEU A 22 -3.72 -1.82 -0.38
N GLY A 23 -4.21 -2.67 0.53
CA GLY A 23 -3.42 -3.17 1.65
C GLY A 23 -2.21 -3.99 1.19
N ARG A 24 -2.33 -4.70 0.05
CA ARG A 24 -1.22 -5.45 -0.54
C ARG A 24 -0.29 -4.56 -1.35
N GLN A 25 -0.80 -3.58 -2.08
CA GLN A 25 0.03 -2.59 -2.79
C GLN A 25 0.95 -1.86 -1.82
N ARG A 26 0.41 -1.41 -0.67
CA ARG A 26 1.20 -0.77 0.40
C ARG A 26 2.29 -1.67 0.97
N PHE A 27 1.95 -2.93 1.24
CA PHE A 27 2.93 -3.91 1.72
C PHE A 27 4.02 -4.18 0.69
N SER A 28 3.66 -4.42 -0.58
CA SER A 28 4.61 -4.60 -1.67
C SER A 28 5.52 -3.38 -1.81
N LEU A 29 4.99 -2.15 -1.73
CA LEU A 29 5.82 -0.94 -1.78
C LEU A 29 6.86 -0.89 -0.66
N ALA A 30 6.47 -1.19 0.58
CA ALA A 30 7.41 -1.23 1.69
C ALA A 30 8.44 -2.36 1.53
N HIS A 31 8.05 -3.50 0.95
CA HIS A 31 8.94 -4.61 0.61
C HIS A 31 9.95 -4.19 -0.48
N GLU A 32 9.51 -3.58 -1.59
CA GLU A 32 10.42 -3.10 -2.64
C GLU A 32 11.35 -1.97 -2.15
N LEU A 33 10.90 -1.19 -1.16
CA LEU A 33 11.73 -0.19 -0.50
C LEU A 33 12.92 -0.85 0.23
N TYR A 34 12.72 -2.03 0.82
CA TYR A 34 13.83 -2.79 1.38
C TYR A 34 14.86 -3.14 0.31
N HIS A 35 14.43 -3.68 -0.83
CA HIS A 35 15.35 -4.02 -1.91
C HIS A 35 16.10 -2.81 -2.45
N LEU A 36 15.42 -1.66 -2.54
CA LEU A 36 16.05 -0.43 -2.98
C LEU A 36 17.20 0.00 -2.05
N TYR A 37 17.02 -0.05 -0.74
CA TYR A 37 17.97 0.52 0.22
C TYR A 37 18.96 -0.47 0.84
N TYR A 38 18.53 -1.71 1.07
CA TYR A 38 19.27 -2.68 1.89
C TYR A 38 19.73 -3.92 1.15
N ASP A 39 19.23 -4.17 -0.06
CA ASP A 39 19.76 -5.25 -0.88
C ASP A 39 21.12 -4.86 -1.47
N GLU A 40 22.12 -5.71 -1.22
CA GLU A 40 23.50 -5.52 -1.69
C GLU A 40 23.65 -5.89 -3.16
N VAL A 41 22.70 -6.63 -3.74
CA VAL A 41 22.74 -7.04 -5.13
C VAL A 41 22.33 -5.87 -6.04
N LYS A 42 23.26 -5.40 -6.88
CA LYS A 42 23.06 -4.30 -7.85
C LYS A 42 22.19 -4.66 -9.07
N LYS A 43 21.28 -5.62 -8.96
CA LYS A 43 20.42 -6.08 -10.09
C LYS A 43 18.96 -6.08 -9.68
N SER A 44 18.08 -5.88 -10.67
CA SER A 44 16.62 -5.89 -10.52
C SER A 44 16.10 -7.15 -9.83
N SER A 45 15.28 -6.99 -8.79
CA SER A 45 14.55 -8.06 -8.12
C SER A 45 13.08 -8.09 -8.56
N VAL A 46 12.49 -9.29 -8.58
CA VAL A 46 11.09 -9.51 -8.95
C VAL A 46 10.43 -10.27 -7.81
N SER A 47 9.44 -9.66 -7.15
CA SER A 47 8.84 -10.24 -5.96
C SER A 47 7.52 -10.96 -6.24
N LEU A 48 7.36 -12.10 -5.55
CA LEU A 48 6.18 -12.97 -5.62
C LEU A 48 5.10 -12.52 -4.63
N ILE A 49 3.89 -13.08 -4.78
CA ILE A 49 2.70 -12.66 -4.01
C ILE A 49 2.69 -13.24 -2.57
N LEU A 50 3.56 -14.20 -2.24
CA LEU A 50 3.56 -14.86 -0.93
C LEU A 50 4.41 -14.07 0.08
N ILE A 51 4.00 -14.05 1.36
CA ILE A 51 4.71 -13.37 2.47
C ILE A 51 5.35 -14.45 3.34
N GLY A 52 6.61 -14.26 3.73
CA GLY A 52 7.39 -15.16 4.58
C GLY A 52 8.00 -16.36 3.84
N GLU A 53 7.81 -16.42 2.52
CA GLU A 53 8.35 -17.45 1.63
C GLU A 53 9.41 -16.82 0.71
N GLY A 54 10.47 -17.56 0.39
CA GLY A 54 11.60 -17.06 -0.40
C GLY A 54 12.94 -17.35 0.25
N ASP A 55 14.00 -16.77 -0.30
CA ASP A 55 15.32 -16.80 0.31
C ASP A 55 15.40 -15.85 1.53
N GLU A 56 16.57 -15.82 2.19
CA GLU A 56 16.80 -14.97 3.36
C GLU A 56 16.55 -13.47 3.09
N THR A 57 16.77 -13.00 1.86
CA THR A 57 16.58 -11.60 1.50
C THR A 57 15.11 -11.25 1.40
N GLU A 58 14.30 -12.09 0.74
CA GLU A 58 12.84 -11.91 0.66
C GLU A 58 12.20 -11.93 2.07
N ARG A 59 12.65 -12.83 2.95
CA ARG A 59 12.17 -12.87 4.35
C ARG A 59 12.50 -11.60 5.13
N LYS A 60 13.70 -11.05 4.93
CA LYS A 60 14.10 -9.76 5.53
C LYS A 60 13.30 -8.60 4.95
N ALA A 61 12.98 -8.62 3.65
CA ALA A 61 12.13 -7.61 3.01
C ALA A 61 10.71 -7.63 3.59
N ASP A 62 10.11 -8.81 3.76
CA ASP A 62 8.81 -8.97 4.40
C ASP A 62 8.81 -8.55 5.87
N GLN A 63 9.87 -8.89 6.60
CA GLN A 63 10.04 -8.44 7.97
C GLN A 63 10.15 -6.91 8.01
N PHE A 64 11.02 -6.31 7.20
CA PHE A 64 11.15 -4.87 7.09
C PHE A 64 9.80 -4.20 6.79
N ALA A 65 9.06 -4.67 5.77
CA ALA A 65 7.77 -4.11 5.41
C ALA A 65 6.78 -4.16 6.58
N SER A 66 6.75 -5.26 7.32
CA SER A 66 5.92 -5.40 8.51
C SER A 66 6.27 -4.37 9.60
N TYR A 67 7.54 -4.23 9.97
CA TYR A 67 7.97 -3.28 11.01
C TYR A 67 7.93 -1.82 10.57
N PHE A 68 8.11 -1.56 9.27
CA PHE A 68 8.02 -0.23 8.70
C PHE A 68 6.58 0.29 8.69
N LEU A 69 5.62 -0.56 8.29
CA LEU A 69 4.20 -0.19 8.25
C LEU A 69 3.54 -0.25 9.63
N ILE A 70 4.02 -1.11 10.52
CA ILE A 70 3.40 -1.40 11.81
C ILE A 70 4.44 -1.19 12.92
N SER A 71 4.45 0.03 13.46
CA SER A 71 5.35 0.38 14.56
C SER A 71 5.09 -0.52 15.79
N PRO A 72 6.12 -1.18 16.36
CA PRO A 72 5.97 -2.04 17.54
C PRO A 72 5.31 -1.35 18.73
N SER A 73 5.71 -0.11 19.03
CA SER A 73 5.19 0.64 20.19
C SER A 73 3.74 1.05 20.00
N SER A 74 3.37 1.42 18.76
CA SER A 74 1.98 1.72 18.41
C SER A 74 1.12 0.46 18.50
N LEU A 75 1.59 -0.66 17.98
CA LEU A 75 0.86 -1.92 18.00
C LEU A 75 0.63 -2.41 19.44
N TYR A 76 1.68 -2.41 20.26
CA TYR A 76 1.58 -2.76 21.68
C TYR A 76 0.50 -1.93 22.37
N ARG A 77 0.56 -0.60 22.25
CA ARG A 77 -0.42 0.30 22.88
C ARG A 77 -1.85 0.00 22.43
N MET A 78 -2.08 -0.19 21.13
CA MET A 78 -3.42 -0.47 20.61
C MET A 78 -3.97 -1.82 21.09
N VAL A 79 -3.13 -2.85 21.15
CA VAL A 79 -3.54 -4.17 21.65
C VAL A 79 -3.92 -4.10 23.12
N GLU A 80 -3.11 -3.43 23.95
CA GLU A 80 -3.42 -3.27 25.38
C GLU A 80 -4.69 -2.44 25.58
N GLU A 81 -4.88 -1.35 24.82
CA GLU A 81 -6.11 -0.54 24.88
C GLU A 81 -7.35 -1.35 24.50
N ILE A 82 -7.27 -2.22 23.49
CA ILE A 82 -8.36 -3.13 23.13
C ILE A 82 -8.69 -4.09 24.29
N ARG A 83 -7.65 -4.69 24.90
CA ARG A 83 -7.81 -5.64 26.00
C ARG A 83 -8.44 -5.01 27.23
N GLU A 84 -7.97 -3.82 27.59
CA GLU A 84 -8.50 -3.04 28.71
C GLU A 84 -9.97 -2.66 28.48
N ASN A 85 -10.29 -2.10 27.31
CA ASN A 85 -11.64 -1.64 27.00
C ASN A 85 -12.66 -2.79 26.89
N ALA A 86 -12.24 -3.94 26.35
CA ALA A 86 -13.10 -5.11 26.21
C ALA A 86 -13.07 -6.02 27.45
N ASN A 87 -12.22 -5.73 28.44
CA ASN A 87 -11.97 -6.56 29.61
C ASN A 87 -11.71 -8.05 29.26
N ARG A 88 -10.89 -8.28 28.23
CA ARG A 88 -10.48 -9.61 27.76
C ARG A 88 -9.02 -9.65 27.31
N THR A 89 -8.43 -10.84 27.29
CA THR A 89 -7.01 -11.04 26.92
C THR A 89 -6.80 -11.43 25.46
N HIS A 90 -7.74 -12.18 24.86
CA HIS A 90 -7.66 -12.59 23.45
C HIS A 90 -8.13 -11.46 22.54
N LEU A 91 -7.68 -11.46 21.28
CA LEU A 91 -8.18 -10.57 20.22
C LEU A 91 -9.28 -11.27 19.42
N GLU A 92 -10.24 -10.51 18.92
CA GLU A 92 -11.30 -11.00 18.02
C GLU A 92 -11.06 -10.50 16.58
N VAL A 93 -11.75 -11.11 15.61
CA VAL A 93 -11.62 -10.76 14.19
C VAL A 93 -11.89 -9.27 13.96
N GLU A 94 -12.88 -8.71 14.64
CA GLU A 94 -13.20 -7.28 14.59
C GLU A 94 -12.03 -6.40 15.04
N ASP A 95 -11.24 -6.82 16.02
CA ASP A 95 -10.06 -6.06 16.47
C ASP A 95 -8.95 -6.09 15.43
N ILE A 96 -8.75 -7.24 14.81
CA ILE A 96 -7.72 -7.42 13.78
C ILE A 96 -8.07 -6.59 12.54
N ILE A 97 -9.36 -6.55 12.18
CA ILE A 97 -9.86 -5.66 11.12
C ILE A 97 -9.63 -4.20 11.51
N LYS A 98 -9.98 -3.78 12.73
CA LYS A 98 -9.74 -2.40 13.19
C LYS A 98 -8.25 -2.03 13.11
N LEU A 99 -7.36 -2.92 13.56
CA LEU A 99 -5.91 -2.72 13.47
C LEU A 99 -5.44 -2.64 12.01
N GLY A 100 -5.90 -3.56 11.15
CA GLY A 100 -5.57 -3.57 9.73
C GLY A 100 -6.03 -2.28 9.02
N GLN A 101 -7.23 -1.79 9.36
CA GLN A 101 -7.75 -0.52 8.86
C GLN A 101 -6.93 0.68 9.35
N PHE A 102 -6.55 0.69 10.63
CA PHE A 102 -5.72 1.76 11.21
C PHE A 102 -4.33 1.84 10.55
N TYR A 103 -3.64 0.70 10.39
CA TYR A 103 -2.33 0.65 9.74
C TYR A 103 -2.41 0.65 8.21
N GLY A 104 -3.62 0.49 7.65
CA GLY A 104 -3.85 0.50 6.22
C GLY A 104 -3.27 -0.70 5.48
N ILE A 105 -3.22 -1.87 6.12
CA ILE A 105 -2.66 -3.12 5.58
C ILE A 105 -3.73 -4.19 5.40
N SER A 106 -3.42 -5.24 4.63
CA SER A 106 -4.32 -6.39 4.50
C SER A 106 -4.47 -7.16 5.82
N HIS A 107 -5.62 -7.81 6.01
CA HIS A 107 -5.89 -8.66 7.17
C HIS A 107 -4.82 -9.75 7.39
N LYS A 108 -4.39 -10.41 6.30
CA LYS A 108 -3.34 -11.43 6.34
C LYS A 108 -2.01 -10.89 6.85
N ALA A 109 -1.62 -9.68 6.43
CA ALA A 109 -0.41 -9.03 6.93
C ALA A 109 -0.52 -8.68 8.42
N MET A 110 -1.71 -8.29 8.87
CA MET A 110 -1.96 -8.01 10.28
C MET A 110 -1.88 -9.27 11.14
N LEU A 111 -2.51 -10.36 10.72
CA LEU A 111 -2.41 -11.68 11.37
C LEU A 111 -0.97 -12.16 11.48
N TYR A 112 -0.20 -12.05 10.39
CA TYR A 112 1.21 -12.43 10.38
C TYR A 112 2.01 -11.64 11.41
N ARG A 113 1.78 -10.32 11.50
CA ARG A 113 2.47 -9.49 12.48
C ARG A 113 2.07 -9.83 13.92
N LEU A 114 0.77 -9.94 14.20
CA LEU A 114 0.29 -10.27 15.55
C LEU A 114 0.82 -11.62 16.03
N ARG A 115 0.90 -12.60 15.12
CA ARG A 115 1.52 -13.90 15.40
C ARG A 115 2.99 -13.79 15.75
N ASN A 116 3.76 -13.05 14.95
CA ASN A 116 5.21 -12.94 15.13
C ASN A 116 5.57 -12.21 16.43
N ASP A 117 4.76 -11.23 16.84
CA ASP A 117 4.96 -10.51 18.11
C ASP A 117 4.33 -11.25 19.31
N GLY A 118 3.73 -12.44 19.10
CA GLY A 118 3.21 -13.29 20.16
C GLY A 118 1.85 -12.88 20.73
N TYR A 119 1.10 -12.03 20.02
CA TYR A 119 -0.26 -11.63 20.41
C TYR A 119 -1.33 -12.65 20.02
N LEU A 120 -1.02 -13.50 19.04
CA LEU A 120 -1.88 -14.58 18.55
C LEU A 120 -1.09 -15.86 18.37
N ASP A 121 -1.70 -17.00 18.69
CA ASP A 121 -1.17 -18.31 18.35
C ASP A 121 -1.73 -18.87 17.03
N ALA A 122 -1.21 -20.02 16.60
CA ALA A 122 -1.60 -20.62 15.32
C ALA A 122 -3.03 -21.20 15.34
N GLU A 123 -3.57 -21.56 16.50
CA GLU A 123 -4.94 -22.07 16.63
C GLU A 123 -5.95 -20.92 16.59
N GLU A 124 -5.65 -19.79 17.23
CA GLU A 124 -6.47 -18.57 17.20
C GLU A 124 -6.67 -18.08 15.76
N ILE A 125 -5.62 -18.12 14.93
CA ILE A 125 -5.66 -17.61 13.55
C ILE A 125 -6.57 -18.43 12.62
N LYS A 126 -6.75 -19.74 12.85
CA LYS A 126 -7.42 -20.65 11.88
C LYS A 126 -8.81 -20.18 11.45
N ASN A 127 -9.54 -19.55 12.38
CA ASN A 127 -10.92 -19.10 12.13
C ASN A 127 -11.00 -17.58 11.85
N MET A 128 -9.87 -16.87 11.91
CA MET A 128 -9.85 -15.41 11.79
C MET A 128 -9.80 -14.91 10.35
N ASP A 129 -9.57 -15.77 9.36
CA ASP A 129 -9.56 -15.41 7.93
C ASP A 129 -10.93 -15.49 7.25
N ILE A 130 -11.99 -15.86 7.98
CA ILE A 130 -13.33 -16.07 7.42
C ILE A 130 -14.13 -14.76 7.39
N SER A 131 -14.82 -14.50 6.27
CA SER A 131 -15.76 -13.38 6.11
C SER A 131 -15.18 -11.98 6.41
N VAL A 132 -13.86 -11.79 6.31
CA VAL A 132 -13.17 -10.52 6.64
C VAL A 132 -13.80 -9.32 5.93
N VAL A 133 -14.11 -9.46 4.63
CA VAL A 133 -14.70 -8.39 3.83
C VAL A 133 -16.11 -8.02 4.29
N GLU A 134 -16.93 -9.03 4.59
CA GLU A 134 -18.31 -8.85 5.07
C GLU A 134 -18.30 -8.18 6.46
N THR A 135 -17.45 -8.66 7.36
CA THR A 135 -17.27 -8.09 8.69
C THR A 135 -16.77 -6.65 8.61
N ALA A 136 -15.76 -6.36 7.78
CA ALA A 136 -15.25 -5.00 7.59
C ALA A 136 -16.33 -4.05 7.07
N SER A 137 -17.13 -4.50 6.09
CA SER A 137 -18.26 -3.72 5.56
C SER A 137 -19.33 -3.49 6.62
N ARG A 138 -19.68 -4.50 7.42
CA ARG A 138 -20.65 -4.40 8.53
C ARG A 138 -20.19 -3.42 9.62
N LEU A 139 -18.88 -3.34 9.86
CA LEU A 139 -18.26 -2.39 10.77
C LEU A 139 -18.19 -0.95 10.19
N GLY A 140 -18.60 -0.75 8.94
CA GLY A 140 -18.62 0.56 8.28
C GLY A 140 -17.29 0.95 7.62
N TYR A 141 -16.37 0.01 7.42
CA TYR A 141 -15.11 0.29 6.75
C TYR A 141 -15.18 0.12 5.23
N ASP A 142 -14.37 0.91 4.53
CA ASP A 142 -14.05 0.66 3.13
C ASP A 142 -13.32 -0.70 2.97
N THR A 143 -13.58 -1.37 1.84
CA THR A 143 -13.08 -2.73 1.59
C THR A 143 -11.89 -2.78 0.64
N SER A 144 -11.33 -1.64 0.24
CA SER A 144 -10.16 -1.56 -0.66
C SER A 144 -8.90 -2.22 -0.10
N LEU A 145 -8.78 -2.39 1.23
CA LEU A 145 -7.67 -3.14 1.81
C LEU A 145 -7.70 -4.62 1.45
N TYR A 146 -8.87 -5.14 1.07
CA TYR A 146 -9.11 -6.57 0.82
C TYR A 146 -9.46 -6.88 -0.64
N ARG A 147 -9.84 -5.86 -1.43
CA ARG A 147 -10.23 -6.00 -2.84
C ARG A 147 -9.41 -5.08 -3.74
N PRO A 148 -9.18 -5.46 -5.01
CA PRO A 148 -8.62 -4.55 -6.01
C PRO A 148 -9.39 -3.23 -6.10
N LEU A 149 -8.69 -2.14 -6.43
CA LEU A 149 -9.31 -0.85 -6.68
C LEU A 149 -10.10 -0.86 -8.00
N SER A 150 -11.05 0.08 -8.15
CA SER A 150 -11.69 0.35 -9.45
C SER A 150 -10.68 0.91 -10.45
N GLU A 151 -10.93 0.76 -11.75
CA GLU A 151 -10.01 1.26 -12.81
C GLU A 151 -9.65 2.73 -12.62
N SER A 152 -10.64 3.60 -12.37
CA SER A 152 -10.41 5.03 -12.09
C SER A 152 -9.51 5.33 -10.89
N LYS A 153 -9.37 4.38 -9.96
CA LYS A 153 -8.52 4.51 -8.76
C LYS A 153 -7.16 3.82 -8.92
N LYS A 154 -6.96 3.03 -9.99
CA LYS A 154 -5.67 2.41 -10.33
C LYS A 154 -4.75 3.39 -11.04
N GLU A 155 -5.34 4.32 -11.80
CA GLU A 155 -4.63 5.38 -12.51
C GLU A 155 -4.45 6.56 -11.57
N MET A 156 -3.22 6.79 -11.09
CA MET A 156 -2.90 7.95 -10.26
C MET A 156 -1.54 8.51 -10.60
N VAL A 157 -1.40 9.83 -10.44
CA VAL A 157 -0.11 10.52 -10.45
C VAL A 157 0.05 11.31 -9.16
N LEU A 158 1.27 11.33 -8.62
CA LEU A 158 1.60 12.16 -7.47
C LEU A 158 1.71 13.62 -7.88
N GLY A 159 1.27 14.53 -7.01
CA GLY A 159 1.33 15.98 -7.26
C GLY A 159 2.74 16.51 -7.56
N HIS A 160 3.79 15.81 -7.12
CA HIS A 160 5.17 16.17 -7.48
C HIS A 160 5.42 16.15 -8.99
N TYR A 161 4.83 15.20 -9.72
CA TYR A 161 4.96 15.13 -11.18
C TYR A 161 4.32 16.36 -11.83
N ILE A 162 3.13 16.73 -11.39
CA ILE A 162 2.38 17.90 -11.87
C ILE A 162 3.19 19.17 -11.63
N LYS A 163 3.64 19.37 -10.40
CA LYS A 163 4.48 20.51 -10.01
C LYS A 163 5.77 20.59 -10.83
N SER A 164 6.42 19.45 -11.08
CA SER A 164 7.64 19.40 -11.90
C SER A 164 7.34 19.80 -13.36
N THR A 165 6.20 19.37 -13.88
CA THR A 165 5.74 19.68 -15.24
C THR A 165 5.40 21.17 -15.39
N GLU A 166 4.71 21.76 -14.40
CA GLU A 166 4.46 23.21 -14.31
C GLU A 166 5.78 24.00 -14.29
N GLN A 167 6.72 23.61 -13.43
CA GLN A 167 8.03 24.28 -13.34
C GLN A 167 8.81 24.22 -14.66
N LEU A 168 8.71 23.13 -15.42
CA LEU A 168 9.34 23.04 -16.73
C LEU A 168 8.71 24.02 -17.73
N LEU A 169 7.39 24.18 -17.70
CA LEU A 169 6.68 25.14 -18.54
C LEU A 169 7.04 26.58 -18.18
N GLU A 170 6.96 26.94 -16.88
CA GLU A 170 7.28 28.29 -16.37
C GLU A 170 8.71 28.71 -16.72
N ASN A 171 9.66 27.77 -16.66
CA ASN A 171 11.07 28.01 -16.99
C ASN A 171 11.35 27.93 -18.50
N ASN A 172 10.33 27.88 -19.36
CA ASN A 172 10.44 27.77 -20.82
C ASN A 172 11.31 26.57 -21.28
N ARG A 173 11.33 25.49 -20.48
CA ARG A 173 12.06 24.24 -20.80
C ARG A 173 11.25 23.35 -21.74
N ILE A 174 9.92 23.51 -21.75
CA ILE A 174 9.00 22.74 -22.58
C ILE A 174 7.93 23.62 -23.24
N SER A 175 7.36 23.04 -24.30
CA SER A 175 6.08 23.34 -24.94
C SER A 175 4.88 23.62 -24.03
N GLN A 176 3.93 24.50 -24.39
CA GLN A 176 2.55 24.38 -23.90
C GLN A 176 1.94 23.04 -24.34
N GLY A 177 2.10 22.66 -25.61
CA GLY A 177 1.63 21.36 -26.10
C GLY A 177 2.35 20.18 -25.43
N LYS A 178 3.63 20.34 -25.08
CA LYS A 178 4.37 19.30 -24.33
C LYS A 178 3.92 19.22 -22.86
N TYR A 179 3.57 20.34 -22.25
CA TYR A 179 2.98 20.39 -20.91
C TYR A 179 1.65 19.62 -20.88
N GLU A 180 0.76 19.88 -21.83
CA GLU A 180 -0.52 19.17 -21.97
C GLU A 180 -0.32 17.67 -22.21
N GLU A 181 0.58 17.29 -23.13
CA GLU A 181 0.94 15.89 -23.39
C GLU A 181 1.39 15.16 -22.11
N LEU A 182 2.30 15.78 -21.33
CA LEU A 182 2.81 15.19 -20.08
C LEU A 182 1.72 15.02 -19.01
N LEU A 183 0.73 15.91 -18.96
CA LEU A 183 -0.40 15.80 -18.04
C LEU A 183 -1.39 14.73 -18.48
N LEU A 184 -1.65 14.60 -19.79
CA LEU A 184 -2.51 13.54 -20.33
C LEU A 184 -1.89 12.15 -20.10
N ASP A 185 -0.58 12.00 -20.32
CA ASP A 185 0.17 10.76 -20.00
C ASP A 185 0.13 10.43 -18.50
N ALA A 186 -0.14 11.43 -17.66
CA ALA A 186 -0.27 11.31 -16.21
C ALA A 186 -1.73 11.25 -15.74
N PHE A 187 -2.67 10.97 -16.63
CA PHE A 187 -4.10 10.83 -16.35
C PHE A 187 -4.76 12.10 -15.79
N ARG A 188 -4.16 13.28 -16.01
CA ARG A 188 -4.69 14.58 -15.57
C ARG A 188 -5.46 15.29 -16.68
N TYR A 189 -6.44 14.59 -17.22
CA TYR A 189 -7.40 15.11 -18.20
C TYR A 189 -8.17 16.31 -17.65
N ASP A 190 -8.45 16.30 -16.35
CA ASP A 190 -9.12 17.37 -15.61
C ASP A 190 -8.36 18.71 -15.71
N ILE A 191 -7.03 18.70 -15.60
CA ILE A 191 -6.22 19.92 -15.72
C ILE A 191 -6.21 20.43 -17.16
N VAL A 192 -6.13 19.52 -18.14
CA VAL A 192 -5.96 19.89 -19.56
C VAL A 192 -7.28 20.34 -20.18
N TYR A 193 -8.39 19.68 -19.84
CA TYR A 193 -9.70 19.94 -20.43
C TYR A 193 -10.67 20.66 -19.50
N GLY A 194 -10.31 20.90 -18.24
CA GLY A 194 -11.22 21.45 -17.23
C GLY A 194 -12.36 20.49 -16.93
N LEU A 195 -12.06 19.21 -16.69
CA LEU A 195 -13.07 18.22 -16.31
C LEU A 195 -13.23 18.16 -14.78
N ASP A 196 -14.43 17.86 -14.30
CA ASP A 196 -14.69 17.56 -12.89
C ASP A 196 -14.31 16.11 -12.52
N GLU A 197 -14.49 15.74 -11.23
CA GLU A 197 -14.15 14.40 -10.71
C GLU A 197 -14.95 13.26 -11.38
N GLU A 198 -16.03 13.56 -12.10
CA GLU A 198 -16.87 12.60 -12.85
C GLU A 198 -16.55 12.58 -14.36
N GLY A 199 -15.64 13.44 -14.82
CA GLY A 199 -15.21 13.52 -16.22
C GLY A 199 -16.12 14.37 -17.11
N GLU A 200 -16.99 15.21 -16.51
CA GLU A 200 -17.78 16.21 -17.24
C GLU A 200 -17.04 17.54 -17.32
N LEU A 201 -17.28 18.33 -18.36
CA LEU A 201 -16.71 19.67 -18.49
C LEU A 201 -17.19 20.54 -17.32
N SER A 202 -16.27 21.08 -16.52
CA SER A 202 -16.58 22.06 -15.49
C SER A 202 -16.94 23.37 -16.19
N PHE A 203 -18.23 23.71 -16.18
CA PHE A 203 -18.70 25.03 -16.56
C PHE A 203 -18.65 25.93 -15.32
N ASP A 204 -17.60 26.73 -15.20
CA ASP A 204 -17.60 27.94 -14.34
C ASP A 204 -18.55 29.00 -14.90
#